data_AF-A0A0R2S0P5-F1
#
_entry.id   AF-A0A0R2S0P5-F1
#
_cell.length_a   1.000
_cell.length_b   1.000
_cell.length_c   1.000
_cell.angle_alpha   90.00
_cell.angle_beta   90.00
_cell.angle_gamma   90.00
#
_symmetry.space_group_name_H-M   'P 1'
#
loop_
_entity.id
_entity.type
_entity.pdbx_description
1 polymer ?
#
loop_
_entity_poly.entity_id
_entity_poly.type
_entity_poly.pdbx_seq_one_letter_code
_entity_poly.pdbx_strand_id
1 'polypeptide(L)'
;MKAKANSIMQKPELSMALESAQLSIRTLRSRLDIAFSTIRQACLDSESGRLDAIKLDEFQQVSYELAFVVAELAATSALLAQAEKGDELEAHVALAQWATTLNAAQTRLLPMADECGLGRV
;
A
#
# COMPACT_ATOMS: atom_id res chain seq x y z
N MET A 1 9.97 20.84 38.39
CA MET A 1 9.96 19.92 37.24
C MET A 1 8.51 19.60 36.90
N LYS A 2 7.98 20.12 35.79
CA LYS A 2 6.67 19.69 35.27
C LYS A 2 6.90 18.41 34.47
N ALA A 3 6.27 17.31 34.88
CA ALA A 3 6.24 16.09 34.10
C ALA A 3 5.67 16.41 32.71
N LYS A 4 6.43 16.17 31.65
CA LYS A 4 5.91 16.15 30.29
C LYS A 4 4.82 15.08 30.28
N ALA A 5 3.59 15.48 29.95
CA ALA A 5 2.50 14.56 29.71
C ALA A 5 2.99 13.50 28.71
N ASN A 6 2.88 12.24 29.11
CA ASN A 6 3.14 11.10 28.25
C ASN A 6 2.10 11.20 27.12
N SER A 7 2.52 11.56 25.90
CA SER A 7 1.62 11.83 24.78
C SER A 7 1.14 10.52 24.17
N ILE A 8 0.30 9.80 24.91
CA ILE A 8 -0.50 8.70 24.37
C ILE A 8 -1.63 9.35 23.58
N MET A 9 -1.81 8.94 22.31
CA MET A 9 -2.88 9.47 21.47
C MET A 9 -4.23 9.23 22.16
N GLN A 10 -5.03 10.29 22.26
CA GLN A 10 -6.37 10.16 22.85
C GLN A 10 -7.31 9.45 21.87
N LYS A 11 -8.36 8.78 22.36
CA LYS A 11 -9.37 8.07 21.55
C LYS A 11 -9.84 8.81 20.28
N PRO A 12 -10.16 10.13 20.30
CA PRO A 12 -10.51 10.85 19.07
C PRO A 12 -9.34 11.00 18.09
N GLU A 13 -8.10 11.14 18.57
CA GLU A 13 -6.89 11.21 17.74
C GLU A 13 -6.62 9.87 17.07
N LEU A 14 -6.85 8.75 17.77
CA LEU A 14 -6.75 7.40 17.21
C LEU A 14 -7.76 7.17 16.10
N SER A 15 -9.02 7.57 16.30
CA SER A 15 -10.06 7.46 15.26
C SER A 15 -9.67 8.20 13.98
N MET A 16 -9.24 9.46 14.11
CA MET A 16 -8.80 10.26 12.97
C MET A 16 -7.58 9.63 12.26
N ALA A 17 -6.65 9.07 13.02
CA ALA A 17 -5.48 8.41 12.44
C ALA A 17 -5.84 7.13 11.68
N LEU A 18 -6.79 6.33 12.20
CA LEU A 18 -7.31 5.14 11.53
C LEU A 18 -8.00 5.51 10.21
N GLU A 19 -8.87 6.53 10.23
CA GLU A 19 -9.53 7.05 9.02
C GLU A 19 -8.51 7.55 7.97
N SER A 20 -7.49 8.27 8.41
CA SER A 20 -6.40 8.76 7.56
C SER A 20 -5.58 7.60 6.95
N ALA A 21 -5.28 6.56 7.74
CA ALA A 21 -4.59 5.37 7.26
C ALA A 21 -5.41 4.64 6.19
N GLN A 22 -6.71 4.44 6.42
CA GLN A 22 -7.61 3.83 5.43
C GLN A 22 -7.71 4.65 4.14
N LEU A 23 -7.77 5.99 4.23
CA LEU A 23 -7.76 6.85 3.06
C LEU A 23 -6.45 6.71 2.27
N SER A 24 -5.32 6.67 2.97
CA SER A 24 -4.01 6.53 2.36
C SER A 24 -3.83 5.18 1.67
N ILE A 25 -4.35 4.10 2.26
CA ILE A 25 -4.40 2.77 1.63
C ILE A 25 -5.22 2.82 0.33
N ARG A 26 -6.40 3.45 0.33
CA ARG A 26 -7.22 3.59 -0.88
C ARG A 26 -6.47 4.34 -1.98
N THR A 27 -5.77 5.42 -1.63
CA THR A 27 -4.94 6.19 -2.56
C THR A 27 -3.82 5.33 -3.14
N LEU A 28 -3.08 4.60 -2.30
CA LEU A 28 -2.00 3.74 -2.76
C LEU A 28 -2.52 2.60 -3.65
N ARG A 29 -3.67 2.01 -3.31
CA ARG A 29 -4.32 0.98 -4.13
C ARG A 29 -4.70 1.48 -5.51
N SER A 30 -5.27 2.69 -5.61
CA SER A 30 -5.55 3.33 -6.90
C SER A 30 -4.28 3.52 -7.74
N ARG A 31 -3.15 3.87 -7.11
CA ARG A 31 -1.86 3.93 -7.81
C ARG A 31 -1.39 2.56 -8.28
N LEU A 32 -1.56 1.51 -7.48
CA LEU A 32 -1.24 0.14 -7.90
C LEU A 32 -2.12 -0.33 -9.06
N ASP A 33 -3.39 0.06 -9.10
CA ASP A 33 -4.29 -0.24 -10.23
C ASP A 33 -3.79 0.41 -11.53
N ILE A 34 -3.25 1.64 -11.45
CA ILE A 34 -2.56 2.28 -12.58
C ILE A 34 -1.34 1.46 -13.00
N ALA A 35 -0.52 1.01 -12.04
CA ALA A 35 0.64 0.18 -12.34
C ALA A 35 0.28 -1.12 -13.05
N PHE A 36 -0.74 -1.83 -12.55
CA PHE A 36 -1.25 -3.04 -13.20
C PHE A 36 -1.79 -2.77 -14.59
N SER A 37 -2.52 -1.67 -14.78
CA SER A 37 -3.01 -1.28 -16.10
C SER A 37 -1.85 -1.01 -17.07
N THR A 38 -0.82 -0.28 -16.63
CA THR A 38 0.38 0.02 -17.44
C THR A 38 1.07 -1.25 -17.88
N ILE A 39 1.37 -2.17 -16.95
CA ILE A 39 2.03 -3.45 -17.26
C ILE A 39 1.15 -4.28 -18.19
N ARG A 40 -0.16 -4.36 -17.92
CA ARG A 40 -1.10 -5.08 -18.78
C ARG A 40 -1.07 -4.54 -20.20
N GLN A 41 -1.09 -3.23 -20.40
CA GLN A 41 -1.05 -2.62 -21.74
C GLN A 41 0.30 -2.89 -22.42
N ALA A 42 1.41 -2.83 -21.69
CA ALA A 42 2.73 -3.16 -22.24
C ALA A 42 2.81 -4.62 -22.70
N CYS A 43 2.21 -5.54 -21.95
CA CYS A 43 2.22 -6.98 -22.20
C CYS A 43 1.14 -7.45 -23.18
N LEU A 44 0.21 -6.60 -23.62
CA LEU A 44 -0.81 -7.00 -24.59
C LEU A 44 -0.21 -7.10 -26.00
N ASP A 45 -0.55 -8.19 -26.68
CA ASP A 45 -0.39 -8.36 -28.11
C ASP A 45 -1.55 -7.64 -28.82
N SER A 46 -1.21 -6.67 -29.67
CA SER A 46 -2.17 -5.83 -30.39
C SER A 46 -3.00 -6.58 -31.44
N GLU A 47 -2.50 -7.71 -31.94
CA GLU A 47 -3.17 -8.51 -32.96
C GLU A 47 -4.08 -9.57 -32.32
N SER A 48 -3.57 -10.28 -31.32
CA SER A 48 -4.33 -11.37 -30.68
C SER A 48 -5.19 -10.93 -29.49
N GLY A 49 -4.92 -9.74 -28.92
CA GLY A 49 -5.55 -9.25 -27.69
C GLY A 49 -5.20 -10.07 -26.44
N ARG A 50 -4.25 -11.00 -26.55
CA ARG A 50 -3.76 -11.84 -25.45
C ARG A 50 -2.51 -11.25 -24.83
N LEU A 51 -2.14 -11.75 -23.66
CA LEU A 51 -0.87 -11.37 -23.04
C LEU A 51 0.29 -12.12 -23.71
N ASP A 52 1.34 -11.38 -24.04
CA ASP A 52 2.60 -11.88 -24.55
C ASP A 52 3.45 -12.43 -23.40
N ALA A 53 3.84 -13.71 -23.49
CA ALA A 53 4.58 -14.39 -22.44
C ALA A 53 6.02 -13.87 -22.26
N ILE A 54 6.67 -13.41 -23.33
CA ILE A 54 8.04 -12.87 -23.27
C ILE A 54 7.99 -11.53 -22.54
N LYS A 55 7.04 -10.66 -22.89
CA LYS A 55 6.87 -9.38 -22.21
C LYS A 55 6.48 -9.56 -20.74
N LEU A 56 5.63 -10.54 -20.43
CA LEU A 56 5.31 -10.86 -19.03
C LEU A 56 6.56 -11.26 -18.22
N ASP A 57 7.50 -11.97 -18.84
CA ASP A 57 8.76 -12.35 -18.20
C ASP A 57 9.67 -11.12 -17.97
N GLU A 58 9.72 -10.18 -18.94
CA GLU A 58 10.43 -8.91 -18.78
C GLU A 58 9.90 -8.09 -17.58
N PHE A 59 8.58 -8.12 -17.34
CA PHE A 59 7.95 -7.46 -16.20
C PHE A 59 7.87 -8.32 -14.93
N GLN A 60 8.54 -9.47 -14.87
CA GLN A 60 8.42 -10.42 -13.75
C GLN A 60 8.81 -9.79 -12.41
N GLN A 61 9.95 -9.09 -12.35
CA GLN A 61 10.43 -8.48 -11.11
C GLN A 61 9.47 -7.41 -10.60
N VAL A 62 9.03 -6.50 -11.47
CA VAL A 62 8.07 -5.45 -11.12
C VAL A 62 6.75 -6.05 -10.65
N SER A 63 6.26 -7.08 -11.35
CA SER A 63 5.03 -7.79 -10.98
C SER A 63 5.12 -8.47 -9.61
N TYR A 64 6.27 -9.05 -9.28
CA TYR A 64 6.51 -9.64 -7.96
C TYR A 64 6.47 -8.59 -6.84
N GLU A 65 7.11 -7.45 -7.06
CA GLU A 65 7.15 -6.35 -6.09
C GLU A 65 5.75 -5.74 -5.89
N LEU A 66 4.98 -5.55 -6.96
CA LEU A 66 3.58 -5.13 -6.87
C LEU A 66 2.73 -6.15 -6.10
N ALA A 67 2.91 -7.45 -6.35
CA ALA A 67 2.19 -8.51 -5.64
C ALA A 67 2.51 -8.49 -4.13
N PHE A 68 3.77 -8.29 -3.76
CA PHE A 68 4.17 -8.14 -2.35
C PHE A 68 3.46 -6.95 -1.71
N VAL A 69 3.47 -5.78 -2.35
CA VAL A 69 2.82 -4.58 -1.81
C VAL A 69 1.31 -4.76 -1.68
N VAL A 70 0.66 -5.41 -2.64
CA VAL A 70 -0.78 -5.72 -2.54
C VAL A 70 -1.07 -6.63 -1.35
N ALA A 71 -0.25 -7.66 -1.11
CA ALA A 71 -0.42 -8.57 0.03
C ALA A 71 -0.29 -7.83 1.38
N GLU A 72 0.74 -6.99 1.52
CA GLU A 72 0.95 -6.16 2.71
C GLU A 72 -0.22 -5.20 2.95
N LEU A 73 -0.70 -4.52 1.90
CA LEU A 73 -1.85 -3.63 2.03
C LEU A 73 -3.13 -4.37 2.40
N ALA A 74 -3.33 -5.59 1.90
CA ALA A 74 -4.48 -6.41 2.26
C ALA A 74 -4.44 -6.80 3.75
N ALA A 75 -3.28 -7.25 4.25
CA ALA A 75 -3.09 -7.58 5.65
C ALA A 75 -3.33 -6.37 6.57
N THR A 76 -2.74 -5.23 6.21
CA THR A 76 -2.89 -3.98 6.98
C THR A 76 -4.31 -3.44 6.94
N SER A 77 -5.00 -3.55 5.80
CA SER A 77 -6.43 -3.18 5.70
C SER A 77 -7.29 -4.02 6.64
N ALA A 78 -7.01 -5.33 6.77
CA ALA A 78 -7.74 -6.21 7.67
C ALA A 78 -7.51 -5.82 9.14
N LEU A 79 -6.28 -5.48 9.52
CA LEU A 79 -5.97 -5.00 10.87
C LEU A 79 -6.65 -3.67 11.19
N LEU A 80 -6.64 -2.71 10.26
CA LEU A 80 -7.34 -1.44 10.44
C LEU A 80 -8.86 -1.64 10.58
N ALA A 81 -9.45 -2.56 9.81
CA ALA A 81 -10.88 -2.88 9.92
C ALA A 81 -11.23 -3.58 11.25
N GLN A 82 -10.31 -4.36 11.81
CA GLN A 82 -10.48 -4.93 13.15
C GLN A 82 -10.36 -3.87 14.24
N ALA A 83 -9.41 -2.94 14.10
CA ALA A 83 -9.17 -1.87 15.05
C ALA A 83 -10.37 -0.90 15.21
N GLU A 84 -11.23 -0.75 14.19
CA GLU A 84 -12.49 0.03 14.32
C GLU A 84 -13.42 -0.49 15.41
N LYS A 85 -13.34 -1.79 15.72
CA LYS A 85 -14.17 -2.48 16.71
C LYS A 85 -13.38 -2.86 17.97
N GLY A 86 -12.08 -2.60 17.97
CA GLY A 86 -11.14 -2.97 19.02
C GLY A 86 -11.01 -1.92 20.13
N ASP A 87 -10.11 -2.19 21.05
CA ASP A 87 -9.66 -1.25 22.06
C ASP A 87 -8.45 -0.42 21.55
N GLU A 88 -7.87 0.35 22.47
CA GLU A 88 -6.76 1.25 22.16
C GLU A 88 -5.51 0.48 21.66
N LEU A 89 -5.25 -0.71 22.19
CA LEU A 89 -4.11 -1.53 21.79
C LEU A 89 -4.24 -1.97 20.32
N GLU A 90 -5.40 -2.46 19.90
CA GLU A 90 -5.60 -2.83 18.49
C GLU A 90 -5.44 -1.63 17.55
N ALA A 91 -5.89 -0.44 17.96
CA ALA A 91 -5.69 0.79 17.19
C ALA A 91 -4.21 1.13 17.03
N HIS A 92 -3.42 1.09 18.10
CA HIS A 92 -1.98 1.34 18.04
C HIS A 92 -1.24 0.30 17.18
N VAL A 93 -1.59 -0.98 17.32
CA VAL A 93 -0.98 -2.05 16.52
C VAL A 93 -1.29 -1.86 15.04
N ALA A 94 -2.53 -1.55 14.68
CA ALA A 94 -2.92 -1.34 13.29
C ALA A 94 -2.22 -0.12 12.68
N LEU A 95 -2.07 0.98 13.44
CA LEU A 95 -1.34 2.18 13.00
C LEU A 95 0.16 1.93 12.86
N ALA A 96 0.77 1.16 13.78
CA ALA A 96 2.17 0.77 13.68
C ALA A 96 2.44 -0.13 12.46
N GLN A 97 1.53 -1.08 12.20
CA GLN A 97 1.58 -1.90 10.99
C GLN A 97 1.44 -1.03 9.74
N TRP A 98 0.51 -0.07 9.73
CA TRP A 98 0.36 0.86 8.61
C TRP A 98 1.64 1.64 8.30
N ALA A 99 2.29 2.20 9.32
CA ALA A 99 3.56 2.90 9.13
C ALA A 99 4.64 1.99 8.52
N THR A 100 4.72 0.74 9.00
CA THR A 100 5.66 -0.26 8.51
C THR A 100 5.38 -0.65 7.05
N THR A 101 4.13 -0.96 6.73
CA THR A 101 3.69 -1.31 5.38
C THR A 101 3.92 -0.15 4.40
N LEU A 102 3.61 1.09 4.80
CA LEU A 102 3.82 2.25 3.93
C LEU A 102 5.30 2.44 3.59
N ASN A 103 6.18 2.37 4.59
CA ASN A 103 7.62 2.49 4.37
C ASN A 103 8.16 1.36 3.48
N ALA A 104 7.72 0.12 3.71
CA ALA A 104 8.09 -1.03 2.90
C ALA A 104 7.60 -0.88 1.45
N ALA A 105 6.36 -0.45 1.26
CA ALA A 105 5.79 -0.18 -0.06
C ALA A 105 6.56 0.91 -0.80
N GLN A 106 6.89 2.02 -0.13
CA GLN A 106 7.68 3.09 -0.75
C GLN A 106 9.07 2.61 -1.17
N THR A 107 9.76 1.85 -0.30
CA THR A 107 11.10 1.32 -0.58
C THR A 107 11.12 0.40 -1.80
N ARG A 108 10.04 -0.38 -1.99
CA ARG A 108 9.89 -1.28 -3.14
C ARG A 108 9.45 -0.55 -4.40
N LEU A 109 8.47 0.35 -4.31
CA LEU A 109 7.87 0.99 -5.49
C LEU A 109 8.71 2.12 -6.08
N LEU A 110 9.42 2.90 -5.25
CA LEU A 110 10.18 4.06 -5.75
C LEU A 110 11.26 3.69 -6.77
N PRO A 111 12.06 2.62 -6.59
CA PRO A 111 13.05 2.21 -7.58
C PRO A 111 12.46 1.84 -8.95
N MET A 112 11.22 1.33 -9.00
CA MET A 112 10.55 0.85 -10.22
C MET A 112 9.42 1.76 -10.71
N ALA A 113 9.30 2.96 -10.13
CA ALA A 113 8.12 3.82 -10.35
C ALA A 113 7.94 4.21 -11.83
N ASP A 114 9.05 4.38 -12.55
CA ASP A 114 9.04 4.74 -13.97
C ASP A 114 8.67 3.54 -14.85
N GLU A 115 9.09 2.33 -14.47
CA GLU A 115 8.83 1.08 -15.21
C GLU A 115 7.35 0.66 -15.18
N CYS A 116 6.63 1.03 -14.13
CA CYS A 116 5.20 0.71 -13.98
C CYS A 116 4.27 1.93 -14.08
N GLY A 117 4.77 3.09 -14.55
CA GLY A 117 3.93 4.27 -14.79
C GLY A 117 3.33 4.91 -13.52
N LEU A 118 3.96 4.70 -12.36
CA LEU A 118 3.55 5.32 -11.11
C LEU A 118 3.96 6.79 -11.03
N GLY A 119 5.04 7.17 -11.71
CA GLY A 119 5.67 8.50 -11.58
C GLY A 119 6.29 8.72 -10.19
N ARG A 120 7.44 9.39 -10.16
CA ARG A 120 8.05 9.86 -8.91
C ARG A 120 7.28 11.11 -8.46
N VAL A 121 6.67 11.06 -7.27
CA VAL A 121 6.06 12.24 -6.62
C VAL A 121 7.12 12.93 -5.79
#